data_AF-A0A2N3AJJ3-F1
#
_entry.id   AF-A0A2N3AJJ3-F1
#
_cell.length_a   1.000
_cell.length_b   1.000
_cell.length_c   1.000
_cell.angle_alpha   90.00
_cell.angle_beta   90.00
_cell.angle_gamma   90.00
#
_symmetry.space_group_name_H-M   'P 1'
#
loop_
_entity.id
_entity.type
_entity.pdbx_description
1 polymer ?
#
loop_
_entity_poly.entity_id
_entity_poly.type
_entity_poly.pdbx_seq_one_letter_code
_entity_poly.pdbx_strand_id
1 'polypeptide(L)' 'KGIPSQRKIIIIFKDGENFYGTTHSYDPERKGFFVYPIDPKDNNDRVFVINPAVNSVKLQKFNSEDFQIHVYETV' A
#
# COMPACT_ATOMS: atom_id res chain seq x y z
N LYS A 1 -4.16 -13.82 20.47
CA LYS A 1 -3.20 -12.95 19.75
C LYS A 1 -3.92 -12.49 18.48
N GLY A 2 -4.52 -11.30 18.49
CA GLY A 2 -5.34 -10.82 17.36
C GLY A 2 -4.47 -10.72 16.10
N ILE A 3 -5.00 -11.19 14.96
CA ILE A 3 -4.38 -10.93 13.66
C ILE A 3 -4.30 -9.41 13.53
N PRO A 4 -3.12 -8.81 13.27
CA PRO A 4 -3.06 -7.38 13.00
C PRO A 4 -4.00 -7.06 11.85
N SER A 5 -5.02 -6.22 12.08
CA SER A 5 -5.96 -5.88 11.02
C SER A 5 -5.21 -5.25 9.85
N GLN A 6 -5.36 -5.84 8.67
CA GLN A 6 -4.83 -5.24 7.47
C GLN A 6 -5.62 -3.96 7.18
N ARG A 7 -4.92 -2.91 6.72
CA ARG A 7 -5.54 -1.65 6.30
C ARG A 7 -5.60 -1.61 4.78
N LYS A 8 -6.70 -1.07 4.23
CA LYS A 8 -6.80 -0.82 2.78
C LYS A 8 -5.72 0.17 2.36
N ILE A 9 -5.09 -0.10 1.23
CA ILE A 9 -4.07 0.74 0.64
C ILE A 9 -4.26 0.80 -0.88
N ILE A 10 -4.09 2.00 -1.44
CA ILE A 10 -4.01 2.22 -2.88
C ILE A 10 -2.64 2.83 -3.16
N ILE A 11 -1.91 2.23 -4.08
CA ILE A 11 -0.57 2.65 -4.47
C ILE A 11 -0.65 3.13 -5.90
N ILE A 12 -0.16 4.35 -6.12
CA ILE A 12 -0.01 4.93 -7.44
C ILE A 12 1.48 4.83 -7.75
N PHE A 13 1.84 4.09 -8.79
CA PHE A 13 3.22 3.94 -9.24
C PHE A 13 3.63 5.06 -10.21
N LYS A 14 4.94 5.26 -10.37
CA LYS A 14 5.50 6.30 -11.25
C LYS A 14 5.25 6.06 -12.74
N ASP A 15 5.00 4.81 -13.14
CA ASP A 15 4.61 4.43 -14.50
C ASP A 15 3.11 4.62 -14.79
N GLY A 16 2.32 5.03 -13.79
CA GLY A 16 0.89 5.25 -13.91
C GLY A 16 0.03 4.04 -13.53
N GLU A 17 0.62 2.91 -13.15
CA GLU A 17 -0.13 1.76 -12.65
C GLU A 17 -0.69 2.03 -11.25
N ASN A 18 -1.86 1.45 -10.96
CA ASN A 18 -2.48 1.51 -9.64
C ASN A 18 -2.60 0.10 -9.05
N PHE A 19 -2.14 -0.06 -7.81
CA PHE A 19 -2.31 -1.30 -7.04
C PHE A 19 -3.32 -1.10 -5.92
N TYR A 20 -4.35 -1.95 -5.89
CA TYR A 20 -5.39 -1.95 -4.86
C TYR A 20 -5.21 -3.18 -3.97
N GLY A 21 -5.02 -2.95 -2.67
CA GLY A 21 -4.73 -4.05 -1.77
C GLY A 21 -4.89 -3.71 -0.30
N THR A 22 -4.26 -4.53 0.53
CA THR A 22 -4.17 -4.31 1.96
C THR A 22 -2.73 -4.43 2.44
N THR A 23 -2.42 -3.84 3.60
CA THR A 23 -1.10 -3.97 4.22
C THR A 23 -1.20 -4.03 5.75
N HIS A 24 -0.28 -4.75 6.39
CA HIS A 24 -0.18 -4.80 7.85
C HIS A 24 0.58 -3.59 8.42
N SER A 25 1.50 -3.01 7.67
CA SER A 25 2.32 -1.89 8.11
C SER A 25 2.81 -1.09 6.92
N TYR A 26 2.74 0.23 7.04
CA TYR A 26 3.28 1.15 6.07
C TYR A 26 4.10 2.20 6.81
N ASP A 27 5.29 2.46 6.28
CA ASP A 27 6.27 3.38 6.82
C ASP A 27 7.06 3.96 5.62
N PRO A 28 6.87 5.24 5.27
CA PRO A 28 7.47 5.84 4.08
C PRO A 28 9.00 5.95 4.16
N GLU A 29 9.60 5.80 5.34
CA GLU A 29 11.05 5.83 5.54
C GLU A 29 11.72 4.47 5.26
N ARG A 30 10.94 3.38 5.15
CA ARG A 30 11.48 2.06 4.82
C ARG A 30 11.79 1.93 3.33
N LYS A 31 12.67 1.01 2.95
CA LYS A 31 12.96 0.73 1.53
C LYS A 31 11.74 0.25 0.73
N GLY A 32 10.77 -0.34 1.42
CA GLY A 32 9.57 -0.90 0.83
C GLY A 32 8.68 -1.59 1.86
N PHE A 33 7.56 -2.13 1.41
CA PHE A 33 6.55 -2.77 2.23
C PHE A 33 5.79 -3.86 1.47
N PHE A 34 5.17 -4.78 2.22
CA PHE A 34 4.34 -5.83 1.63
C PHE A 34 2.89 -5.36 1.44
N VAL A 35 2.30 -5.79 0.33
CA VAL A 35 0.92 -5.50 -0.05
C VAL A 35 0.28 -6.79 -0.53
N TYR A 36 -0.97 -7.01 -0.13
CA TYR A 36 -1.76 -8.17 -0.51
C TYR A 36 -2.83 -7.71 -1.49
N PRO A 37 -2.97 -8.32 -2.68
CA PRO A 37 -4.01 -7.95 -3.64
C PRO A 37 -5.41 -8.04 -3.02
N ILE A 38 -6.31 -7.15 -3.43
CA ILE A 38 -7.72 -7.21 -2.99
C ILE A 38 -8.57 -8.16 -3.84
N ASP A 39 -8.12 -8.47 -5.07
CA ASP A 39 -8.79 -9.46 -5.92
C ASP A 39 -8.36 -10.87 -5.48
N PRO A 40 -9.29 -11.71 -4.98
CA PRO A 40 -8.96 -13.09 -4.60
C PRO A 40 -8.59 -13.99 -5.79
N LYS A 41 -8.76 -13.53 -7.03
CA LYS A 41 -8.35 -14.22 -8.25
C LYS A 41 -7.00 -13.75 -8.79
N ASP A 42 -6.36 -12.79 -8.13
CA ASP A 42 -5.00 -12.37 -8.47
C ASP A 42 -4.05 -13.58 -8.40
N ASN A 43 -3.07 -13.61 -9.29
CA ASN A 43 -2.08 -14.69 -9.34
C ASN A 43 -0.91 -14.46 -8.36
N ASN A 44 -0.87 -13.33 -7.66
CA ASN A 44 0.12 -13.02 -6.64
C ASN A 44 -0.45 -13.22 -5.23
N ASP A 45 0.26 -13.93 -4.36
CA ASP A 45 -0.11 -14.01 -2.93
C ASP A 45 0.12 -12.68 -2.19
N ARG A 46 1.24 -12.02 -2.52
CA ARG A 46 1.63 -10.69 -2.02
C ARG A 46 2.73 -10.11 -2.90
N VAL A 47 2.83 -8.78 -2.92
CA VAL A 47 3.87 -8.04 -3.63
C VAL A 47 4.70 -7.25 -2.62
N PHE A 48 6.03 -7.22 -2.83
CA PHE A 48 6.90 -6.30 -2.11
C PHE A 48 7.10 -5.04 -2.96
N VAL A 49 6.55 -3.93 -2.51
CA VAL A 49 6.63 -2.63 -3.21
C VAL A 49 7.82 -1.86 -2.67
N ILE A 50 8.70 -1.39 -3.56
CA ILE A 50 9.83 -0.53 -3.22
C ILE A 50 9.43 0.94 -3.32
N ASN A 51 9.82 1.76 -2.35
CA ASN A 51 9.44 3.18 -2.32
C ASN A 51 9.90 3.98 -3.55
N PRO A 52 11.07 3.71 -4.17
CA PRO A 52 11.47 4.41 -5.38
C PRO A 52 10.51 4.26 -6.58
N ALA A 53 9.70 3.20 -6.62
CA ALA A 53 8.69 2.99 -7.68
C ALA A 53 7.36 3.73 -7.41
N VAL A 54 7.15 4.19 -6.17
CA VAL A 54 5.88 4.77 -5.73
C VAL A 54 5.85 6.26 -6.02
N ASN A 55 4.73 6.73 -6.58
CA ASN A 55 4.39 8.14 -6.70
C ASN A 55 3.61 8.63 -5.47
N SER A 56 2.56 7.92 -5.09
CA SER A 56 1.76 8.25 -3.90
C SER A 56 1.03 7.03 -3.34
N VAL A 57 0.66 7.14 -2.06
CA VAL A 57 -0.07 6.11 -1.32
C VAL A 57 -1.30 6.72 -0.64
N LYS A 58 -2.45 6.07 -0.79
CA LYS A 58 -3.66 6.33 0.00
C LYS A 58 -3.83 5.20 0.99
N LEU A 59 -3.66 5.48 2.28
CA LEU A 59 -3.74 4.50 3.35
C LEU A 59 -4.97 4.75 4.22
N GLN A 60 -5.79 3.74 4.42
CA GLN A 60 -6.96 3.86 5.29
C GLN A 60 -6.55 4.21 6.73
N LYS A 61 -7.22 5.19 7.33
CA LYS A 61 -7.03 5.52 8.75
C LYS A 61 -7.64 4.42 9.62
N PHE A 62 -7.10 4.21 10.82
CA PHE A 62 -7.64 3.22 11.74
C PHE A 62 -9.10 3.54 12.10
N ASN A 63 -9.97 2.54 12.05
CA ASN A 63 -11.40 2.66 12.39
C ASN A 63 -12.14 3.78 11.63
N SER A 64 -11.74 4.08 10.39
CA SER A 64 -12.38 5.07 9.53
C SER A 64 -12.37 4.63 8.06
N GLU A 65 -13.32 5.11 7.26
CA GLU A 65 -13.30 4.98 5.79
C GLU A 65 -12.45 6.07 5.12
N ASP A 66 -11.94 7.04 5.89
CA ASP A 66 -11.04 8.07 5.39
C ASP A 66 -9.66 7.50 5.04
N PHE A 67 -9.03 8.12 4.04
CA PHE A 67 -7.67 7.84 3.64
C PHE A 67 -6.72 8.97 4.04
N GLN A 68 -5.55 8.60 4.55
CA GLN A 68 -4.39 9.47 4.64
C GLN A 68 -3.57 9.35 3.35
N ILE A 69 -3.21 10.49 2.75
CA ILE A 69 -2.44 10.54 1.51
C ILE A 69 -0.98 10.83 1.85
N HIS A 70 -0.08 10.00 1.32
CA HIS A 70 1.37 10.22 1.35
C HIS A 70 1.85 10.42 -0.09
N VAL A 71 2.52 11.53 -0.36
CA VAL A 71 3.10 11.84 -1.67
C VAL A 71 4.62 11.72 -1.55
N TYR A 72 5.25 11.06 -2.51
CA TYR A 72 6.70 10.92 -2.55
C TYR A 72 7.26 11.95 -3.51
N GLU A 73 8.14 12.83 -3.02
CA GLU A 73 8.90 13.72 -3.88
C GLU A 73 9.95 12.89 -4.65
N THR A 74 9.94 13.02 -5.97
CA THR A 74 11.03 12.52 -6.81
C THR A 74 12.24 13.43 -6.60
N VAL A 75 13.24 12.92 -5.89
CA VAL A 75 14.60 13.45 -5.95
C VAL A 75 15.25 13.07 -7.27
#